data_AF-A0A2G9UV88-F1
#
_entry.id   AF-A0A2G9UV88-F1
#
_cell.length_a   1.000
_cell.length_b   1.000
_cell.length_c   1.000
_cell.angle_alpha   90.00
_cell.angle_beta   90.00
_cell.angle_gamma   90.00
#
_symmetry.space_group_name_H-M   'P 1'
#
loop_
_entity.id
_entity.type
_entity.pdbx_description
1 polymer ?
#
loop_
_entity_poly.entity_id
_entity_poly.type
_entity_poly.pdbx_seq_one_letter_code
_entity_poly.pdbx_strand_id
1 'polypeptide(L)'
;MLLFLAHFRSRLAQGLVPNYLTNKNAPPGSNINNLTYSRELEHAAQKIADSCRFPAQPSDVGQNFAMVFSRLTSPYQAIMHAVKLWWREIKSIGINENMLFTQDLSNSPSAPRNFTQMAWASTTHVGCGINQCENGYFVVCHYSPR
;
A
#
# COMPACT_ATOMS: atom_id res chain seq x y z
N MET A 1 4.43 3.46 -11.38
CA MET A 1 3.98 2.94 -10.07
C MET A 1 5.09 2.21 -9.30
N LEU A 2 5.70 1.15 -9.84
CA LEU A 2 6.78 0.40 -9.19
C LEU A 2 7.87 1.32 -8.60
N LEU A 3 8.33 2.29 -9.39
CA LEU A 3 9.34 3.28 -8.96
C LEU A 3 8.91 4.09 -7.72
N PHE A 4 7.62 4.39 -7.57
CA PHE A 4 7.13 5.14 -6.41
C PHE A 4 7.09 4.28 -5.16
N LEU A 5 6.61 3.03 -5.27
CA LEU A 5 6.66 2.08 -4.16
C LEU A 5 8.11 1.81 -3.73
N ALA A 6 9.01 1.60 -4.70
CA ALA A 6 10.43 1.43 -4.47
C ALA A 6 11.05 2.66 -3.78
N HIS A 7 10.69 3.88 -4.21
CA HIS A 7 11.15 5.12 -3.55
C HIS A 7 10.70 5.19 -2.08
N PHE A 8 9.44 4.88 -1.78
CA PHE A 8 8.93 4.87 -0.41
C PHE A 8 9.64 3.83 0.47
N ARG A 9 9.82 2.60 -0.03
CA ARG A 9 10.56 1.53 0.66
C ARG A 9 12.02 1.90 0.88
N SER A 10 12.68 2.51 -0.10
CA SER A 10 14.05 3.00 0.02
C SER A 10 14.19 4.07 1.12
N ARG A 11 13.24 5.00 1.20
CA ARG A 11 13.22 6.00 2.28
C ARG A 11 12.98 5.39 3.65
N LEU A 12 12.13 4.37 3.74
CA LEU A 12 11.90 3.63 4.98
C LEU A 12 13.19 2.90 5.41
N ALA A 13 13.87 2.22 4.49
CA ALA A 13 15.14 1.54 4.75
C ALA A 13 16.24 2.47 5.26
N GLN A 14 16.25 3.72 4.81
CA GLN A 14 17.18 4.76 5.26
C GLN A 14 16.78 5.44 6.58
N GLY A 15 15.65 5.09 7.19
CA GLY A 15 15.15 5.75 8.41
C GLY A 15 14.69 7.19 8.20
N LEU A 16 14.18 7.51 7.00
CA LEU A 16 13.78 8.88 6.60
C LEU A 16 12.25 9.11 6.62
N VAL A 17 11.49 8.18 7.22
CA VAL A 17 10.03 8.19 7.22
C VAL A 17 9.53 8.56 8.62
N PRO A 18 8.85 9.70 8.79
CA PRO A 18 8.26 10.08 10.08
C PRO A 18 7.21 9.06 10.53
N ASN A 19 7.24 8.74 11.81
CA ASN A 19 6.32 7.84 12.49
C ASN A 19 5.58 8.59 13.59
N TYR A 20 4.25 8.69 13.43
CA TYR A 20 3.40 9.48 14.32
C TYR A 20 3.49 9.02 15.78
N LEU A 21 3.39 7.71 16.02
CA LEU A 21 3.25 7.15 17.36
C LEU A 21 4.51 7.37 18.22
N THR A 22 5.69 7.35 17.61
CA THR A 22 6.97 7.49 18.32
C THR A 22 7.49 8.93 18.34
N ASN A 23 6.86 9.84 17.58
CA ASN A 23 7.33 11.20 17.33
C ASN A 23 8.79 11.26 16.81
N LYS A 24 9.24 10.19 16.13
CA LYS A 24 10.56 10.03 15.53
C LYS A 24 10.40 9.50 14.10
N ASN A 25 11.50 9.39 13.36
CA ASN A 25 11.47 8.58 12.15
C ASN A 25 11.42 7.08 12.51
N ALA A 26 10.79 6.29 11.66
CA ALA A 26 10.93 4.84 11.68
C ALA A 26 12.43 4.46 11.58
N PRO A 27 12.88 3.42 12.30
CA PRO A 27 14.27 3.00 12.27
C PRO A 27 14.68 2.53 10.87
N PRO A 28 15.98 2.62 10.51
CA PRO A 28 16.48 2.04 9.27
C PRO A 28 16.30 0.52 9.26
N GLY A 29 16.12 -0.05 8.07
CA GLY A 29 15.88 -1.48 7.87
C GLY A 29 16.75 -2.03 6.75
N SER A 30 17.55 -3.05 7.05
CA SER A 30 18.44 -3.71 6.09
C SER A 30 17.79 -4.84 5.30
N ASN A 31 16.63 -5.32 5.74
CA ASN A 31 15.90 -6.46 5.16
C ASN A 31 14.64 -6.04 4.37
N ILE A 32 14.54 -4.77 3.96
CA ILE A 32 13.43 -4.29 3.14
C ILE A 32 13.75 -4.60 1.67
N ASN A 33 13.14 -5.66 1.15
CA ASN A 33 13.44 -6.14 -0.20
C ASN A 33 12.97 -5.18 -1.30
N ASN A 34 13.69 -5.17 -2.41
CA ASN A 34 13.26 -4.48 -3.62
C ASN A 34 12.02 -5.16 -4.21
N LEU A 35 11.14 -4.33 -4.78
CA LEU A 35 9.96 -4.83 -5.49
C LEU A 35 10.29 -5.05 -6.97
N THR A 36 9.78 -6.15 -7.49
CA THR A 36 9.73 -6.48 -8.91
C THR A 36 8.28 -6.44 -9.36
N TYR A 37 8.06 -6.07 -10.62
CA TYR A 37 6.74 -6.07 -11.20
C TYR A 37 6.28 -7.49 -11.55
N SER A 38 5.04 -7.86 -11.22
CA SER A 38 4.43 -9.13 -11.66
C SER A 38 3.16 -8.85 -12.48
N ARG A 39 3.11 -9.42 -13.69
CA ARG A 39 1.93 -9.35 -14.55
C ARG A 39 0.80 -10.23 -14.03
N GLU A 40 1.12 -11.33 -13.36
CA GLU A 40 0.15 -12.23 -12.75
C GLU A 40 -0.62 -11.50 -11.64
N LEU A 41 0.09 -10.77 -10.77
CA LEU A 41 -0.52 -9.93 -9.74
C LEU A 41 -1.29 -8.76 -10.34
N GLU A 42 -0.80 -8.14 -11.42
CA GLU A 42 -1.55 -7.09 -12.13
C GLU A 42 -2.87 -7.61 -12.67
N HIS A 43 -2.87 -8.72 -13.42
CA HIS A 43 -4.08 -9.28 -14.01
C HIS A 43 -5.10 -9.66 -12.93
N ALA A 44 -4.65 -10.20 -11.80
CA ALA A 44 -5.52 -10.50 -10.67
C ALA A 44 -6.11 -9.22 -10.04
N ALA A 45 -5.28 -8.20 -9.82
CA ALA A 45 -5.73 -6.91 -9.29
C ALA A 45 -6.68 -6.18 -10.27
N GLN A 46 -6.43 -6.27 -11.58
CA GLN A 46 -7.26 -5.66 -12.62
C GLN A 46 -8.66 -6.26 -12.64
N LYS A 47 -8.79 -7.59 -12.54
CA LYS A 47 -10.11 -8.25 -12.44
C LYS A 47 -10.95 -7.69 -11.28
N ILE A 48 -10.30 -7.35 -10.16
CA ILE A 48 -10.99 -6.73 -9.02
C ILE A 48 -11.32 -5.27 -9.32
N ALA A 49 -10.37 -4.51 -9.89
CA ALA A 49 -10.59 -3.12 -10.27
C ALA A 49 -11.76 -2.96 -11.24
N ASP A 50 -11.88 -3.85 -12.23
CA ASP A 50 -12.95 -3.88 -13.24
C ASP A 50 -14.34 -4.02 -12.61
N SER A 51 -14.45 -4.67 -11.44
CA SER A 51 -15.72 -4.83 -10.74
C SER A 51 -16.26 -3.53 -10.11
N CYS A 52 -15.41 -2.51 -9.93
CA CYS A 52 -15.74 -1.26 -9.24
C CYS A 52 -16.31 -1.44 -7.82
N ARG A 53 -16.03 -2.58 -7.18
CA ARG A 53 -16.55 -2.94 -5.86
C ARG A 53 -15.42 -3.33 -4.93
N PHE A 54 -15.52 -2.93 -3.67
CA PHE A 54 -14.59 -3.40 -2.65
C PHE A 54 -14.73 -4.91 -2.46
N PRO A 55 -13.63 -5.67 -2.38
CA PRO A 55 -13.67 -7.10 -2.08
C PRO A 55 -14.40 -7.35 -0.76
N ALA A 56 -15.37 -8.26 -0.78
CA ALA A 56 -16.08 -8.69 0.43
C ALA A 56 -15.28 -9.73 1.25
N GLN A 57 -14.31 -10.39 0.62
CA GLN A 57 -13.51 -11.46 1.22
C GLN A 57 -12.03 -11.08 1.23
N PRO A 58 -11.25 -11.56 2.22
CA PRO A 58 -9.81 -11.41 2.24
C PRO A 58 -9.16 -12.03 0.99
N SER A 59 -8.03 -11.46 0.57
CA SER A 59 -7.21 -12.01 -0.51
C SER A 59 -6.15 -12.97 0.04
N ASP A 60 -5.82 -13.99 -0.76
CA ASP A 60 -4.70 -14.91 -0.48
C ASP A 60 -3.34 -14.23 -0.65
N VAL A 61 -3.30 -13.12 -1.40
CA VAL A 61 -2.13 -12.26 -1.55
C VAL A 61 -2.29 -10.98 -0.72
N GLY A 62 -1.20 -10.26 -0.51
CA GLY A 62 -1.28 -8.93 0.08
C GLY A 62 -2.09 -8.00 -0.82
N GLN A 63 -2.93 -7.13 -0.25
CA GLN A 63 -3.83 -6.30 -1.03
C GLN A 63 -4.04 -4.91 -0.41
N ASN A 64 -3.93 -3.88 -1.25
CA ASN A 64 -4.47 -2.55 -0.96
C ASN A 64 -5.50 -2.19 -2.04
N PHE A 65 -6.52 -1.42 -1.67
CA PHE A 65 -7.44 -0.84 -2.63
C PHE A 65 -7.94 0.54 -2.17
N ALA A 66 -8.34 1.37 -3.12
CA ALA A 66 -8.88 2.70 -2.86
C ALA A 66 -9.83 3.13 -3.98
N MET A 67 -10.97 3.70 -3.60
CA MET A 67 -11.78 4.51 -4.52
C MET A 67 -11.29 5.95 -4.46
N VAL A 68 -10.74 6.44 -5.57
CA VAL A 68 -10.20 7.80 -5.68
C VAL A 68 -11.29 8.69 -6.28
N PHE A 69 -12.09 9.29 -5.40
CA PHE A 69 -13.17 10.22 -5.72
C PHE A 69 -12.60 11.59 -6.10
N SER A 70 -12.46 11.91 -7.39
CA SER A 70 -11.93 13.21 -7.81
C SER A 70 -12.13 13.54 -9.29
N ARG A 71 -12.03 14.83 -9.62
CA ARG A 71 -11.76 15.39 -10.96
C ARG A 71 -10.34 15.05 -11.49
N LEU A 72 -9.65 14.04 -10.95
CA LEU A 72 -8.34 13.62 -11.47
C LEU A 72 -8.53 13.15 -12.91
N THR A 73 -7.75 13.73 -13.81
CA THR A 73 -7.98 13.57 -15.26
C THR A 73 -7.34 12.31 -15.84
N SER A 74 -6.48 11.60 -15.09
CA SER A 74 -5.81 10.40 -15.61
C SER A 74 -5.66 9.25 -14.62
N PRO A 75 -5.66 7.99 -15.11
CA PRO A 75 -5.35 6.80 -14.33
C PRO A 75 -4.02 6.91 -13.55
N TYR A 76 -3.02 7.53 -14.16
CA TYR A 76 -1.71 7.73 -13.52
C TYR A 76 -1.82 8.58 -12.25
N GLN A 77 -2.54 9.71 -12.30
CA GLN A 77 -2.74 10.55 -11.12
C GLN A 77 -3.52 9.83 -10.03
N ALA A 78 -4.52 9.03 -10.40
CA ALA A 78 -5.31 8.25 -9.45
C ALA A 78 -4.45 7.21 -8.70
N ILE A 79 -3.63 6.42 -9.41
CA ILE A 79 -2.69 5.49 -8.79
C ILE A 79 -1.74 6.23 -7.85
N MET A 80 -1.20 7.36 -8.30
CA MET A 80 -0.29 8.18 -7.50
C MET A 80 -0.94 8.71 -6.23
N HIS A 81 -2.22 9.06 -6.31
CA HIS A 81 -2.99 9.51 -5.16
C HIS A 81 -3.23 8.36 -4.17
N ALA A 82 -3.67 7.18 -4.66
CA ALA A 82 -3.91 6.00 -3.83
C ALA A 82 -2.65 5.58 -3.06
N VAL A 83 -1.51 5.46 -3.74
CA VAL A 83 -0.21 5.11 -3.14
C VAL A 83 0.18 6.10 -2.04
N LYS A 84 -0.01 7.42 -2.26
CA LYS A 84 0.27 8.45 -1.25
C LYS A 84 -0.67 8.37 -0.06
N LEU A 85 -1.96 8.09 -0.29
CA LEU A 85 -2.95 7.93 0.78
C LEU A 85 -2.58 6.77 1.69
N TRP A 86 -2.31 5.60 1.11
CA TRP A 86 -1.88 4.41 1.84
C TRP A 86 -0.61 4.65 2.64
N TRP A 87 0.43 5.23 2.01
CA TRP A 87 1.69 5.50 2.72
C TRP A 87 1.54 6.51 3.86
N ARG A 88 0.58 7.43 3.78
CA ARG A 88 0.38 8.47 4.79
C ARG A 88 -0.13 7.91 6.12
N GLU A 89 -0.66 6.69 6.17
CA GLU A 89 -1.17 6.09 7.41
C GLU A 89 -0.12 6.07 8.55
N ILE A 90 1.17 5.84 8.25
CA ILE A 90 2.24 5.91 9.27
C ILE A 90 2.39 7.32 9.89
N LYS A 91 2.03 8.37 9.16
CA LYS A 91 2.07 9.76 9.64
C LYS A 91 0.83 10.17 10.43
N SER A 92 -0.24 9.37 10.36
CA SER A 92 -1.50 9.66 11.06
C SER A 92 -1.75 8.74 12.26
N ILE A 93 -1.26 7.50 12.18
CA ILE A 93 -1.48 6.46 13.20
C ILE A 93 -0.14 6.03 13.82
N GLY A 94 0.85 5.76 12.97
CA GLY A 94 2.17 5.28 13.38
C GLY A 94 2.23 3.78 13.67
N ILE A 95 3.44 3.31 13.96
CA ILE A 95 3.76 1.94 14.39
C ILE A 95 4.62 2.06 15.66
N ASN A 96 4.61 1.05 16.53
CA ASN A 96 5.53 1.02 17.67
C ASN A 96 7.01 1.11 17.22
N GLU A 97 7.89 1.40 18.18
CA GLU A 97 9.33 1.57 17.94
C GLU A 97 10.00 0.36 17.26
N ASN A 98 9.49 -0.84 17.50
CA ASN A 98 10.01 -2.09 16.95
C ASN A 98 9.45 -2.40 15.54
N MET A 99 8.64 -1.50 14.98
CA MET A 99 7.99 -1.67 13.67
C MET A 99 7.14 -2.96 13.56
N LEU A 100 6.58 -3.44 14.68
CA LEU A 100 5.82 -4.68 14.72
C LEU A 100 4.32 -4.44 14.46
N PHE A 101 3.75 -5.20 13.53
CA PHE A 101 2.30 -5.27 13.34
C PHE A 101 1.69 -6.29 14.32
N THR A 102 1.41 -5.84 15.53
CA THR A 102 0.93 -6.69 16.64
C THR A 102 -0.55 -7.06 16.48
N GLN A 103 -1.01 -8.06 17.25
CA GLN A 103 -2.43 -8.44 17.27
C GLN A 103 -3.32 -7.26 17.71
N ASP A 104 -2.91 -6.50 18.72
CA ASP A 104 -3.65 -5.32 19.18
C ASP A 104 -3.80 -4.27 18.09
N LEU A 105 -2.72 -4.00 17.35
CA LEU A 105 -2.77 -3.12 16.19
C LEU A 105 -3.67 -3.71 15.10
N SER A 106 -3.58 -5.01 14.85
CA SER A 106 -4.44 -5.71 13.88
C SER A 106 -5.92 -5.73 14.28
N ASN A 107 -6.26 -5.63 15.57
CA ASN A 107 -7.65 -5.54 16.04
C ASN A 107 -8.18 -4.10 15.98
N SER A 108 -7.31 -3.11 15.82
CA SER A 108 -7.72 -1.71 15.73
C SER A 108 -8.44 -1.41 14.41
N PRO A 109 -9.58 -0.69 14.44
CA PRO A 109 -10.23 -0.22 13.22
C PRO A 109 -9.37 0.80 12.46
N SER A 110 -8.48 1.49 13.17
CA SER A 110 -7.56 2.49 12.61
C SER A 110 -6.19 1.91 12.27
N ALA A 111 -6.03 0.59 12.20
CA ALA A 111 -4.75 -0.03 11.87
C ALA A 111 -4.23 0.48 10.51
N PRO A 112 -2.94 0.85 10.40
CA PRO A 112 -2.34 1.36 9.16
C PRO A 112 -2.03 0.22 8.17
N ARG A 113 -3.06 -0.56 7.81
CA ARG A 113 -2.92 -1.82 7.04
C ARG A 113 -2.38 -1.60 5.63
N ASN A 114 -2.76 -0.49 4.99
CA ASN A 114 -2.29 -0.23 3.64
C ASN A 114 -0.81 0.17 3.66
N PHE A 115 -0.40 0.98 4.65
CA PHE A 115 1.02 1.29 4.86
C PHE A 115 1.82 0.03 5.15
N THR A 116 1.37 -0.83 6.07
CA THR A 116 2.15 -2.02 6.45
C THR A 116 2.31 -2.98 5.28
N GLN A 117 1.30 -3.14 4.43
CA GLN A 117 1.44 -3.95 3.22
C GLN A 117 2.48 -3.38 2.24
N MET A 118 2.52 -2.06 2.04
CA MET A 118 3.54 -1.42 1.18
C MET A 118 4.95 -1.53 1.78
N ALA A 119 5.04 -1.42 3.10
CA ALA A 119 6.29 -1.42 3.86
C ALA A 119 6.81 -2.83 4.19
N TRP A 120 6.03 -3.89 3.92
CA TRP A 120 6.32 -5.24 4.36
C TRP A 120 7.65 -5.74 3.82
N ALA A 121 8.57 -6.10 4.72
CA ALA A 121 9.97 -6.31 4.38
C ALA A 121 10.18 -7.46 3.38
N SER A 122 9.46 -8.57 3.57
CA SER A 122 9.56 -9.79 2.76
C SER A 122 8.84 -9.73 1.41
N THR A 123 7.91 -8.78 1.20
CA THR A 123 7.26 -8.60 -0.09
C THR A 123 8.28 -8.23 -1.16
N THR A 124 8.25 -8.96 -2.28
CA THR A 124 9.19 -8.82 -3.41
C THR A 124 8.51 -8.54 -4.73
N HIS A 125 7.19 -8.72 -4.83
CA HIS A 125 6.44 -8.55 -6.06
C HIS A 125 5.23 -7.66 -5.84
N VAL A 126 4.92 -6.85 -6.86
CA VAL A 126 3.70 -6.03 -6.90
C VAL A 126 3.12 -6.00 -8.31
N GLY A 127 1.80 -6.01 -8.40
CA GLY A 127 1.06 -5.72 -9.62
C GLY A 127 -0.25 -5.03 -9.25
N CYS A 128 -0.71 -4.08 -10.06
CA CYS A 128 -1.88 -3.28 -9.70
C CYS A 128 -2.78 -3.04 -10.91
N GLY A 129 -4.08 -3.05 -10.66
CA GLY A 129 -5.11 -2.72 -11.62
C GLY A 129 -5.79 -1.40 -11.29
N ILE A 130 -6.34 -0.78 -12.32
CA ILE A 130 -7.12 0.45 -12.21
C ILE A 130 -8.29 0.41 -13.19
N ASN A 131 -9.46 0.82 -12.74
CA ASN A 131 -10.61 1.02 -13.62
C ASN A 131 -11.29 2.36 -13.35
N GLN A 132 -11.86 2.96 -14.38
CA GLN A 132 -12.74 4.13 -14.24
C GLN A 132 -14.15 3.65 -13.88
N CYS A 133 -14.63 4.05 -12.73
CA CYS A 133 -15.94 3.77 -12.19
C CYS A 133 -16.80 5.05 -12.20
N GLU A 134 -18.10 4.92 -11.92
CA GLU A 134 -19.05 6.03 -11.93
C GLU A 134 -18.58 7.22 -11.06
N ASN A 135 -17.99 6.93 -9.89
CA ASN A 135 -17.64 7.93 -8.88
C ASN A 135 -16.13 8.27 -8.83
N GLY A 136 -15.31 7.74 -9.75
CA GLY A 136 -13.87 7.95 -9.75
C GLY A 136 -13.08 6.74 -10.21
N TYR A 137 -11.79 6.69 -9.89
CA TYR A 137 -10.94 5.56 -10.25
C TYR A 137 -10.85 4.56 -9.09
N PHE A 138 -11.13 3.29 -9.36
CA PHE A 138 -10.89 2.22 -8.41
C PHE A 138 -9.51 1.62 -8.65
N VAL A 139 -8.62 1.75 -7.66
CA VAL A 139 -7.23 1.29 -7.72
C VAL A 139 -7.06 0.10 -6.80
N VAL A 140 -6.47 -0.98 -7.30
CA VAL A 140 -6.18 -2.20 -6.54
C VAL A 140 -4.73 -2.58 -6.76
N CYS A 141 -4.01 -2.90 -5.69
CA CYS A 141 -2.65 -3.42 -5.75
C CYS A 141 -2.57 -4.74 -5.02
N HIS A 142 -1.91 -5.72 -5.64
CA HIS A 142 -1.59 -7.02 -5.06
C HIS A 142 -0.08 -7.15 -4.81
N TYR A 143 0.27 -7.85 -3.73
CA TYR A 143 1.62 -7.97 -3.20
C TYR A 143 1.93 -9.43 -2.87
N SER A 144 3.15 -9.88 -3.19
CA SER A 144 3.60 -11.23 -2.87
C SER A 144 5.10 -11.30 -2.53
N PRO A 145 5.53 -12.13 -1.58
CA PRO A 145 4.71 -12.78 -0.54
C PRO A 145 3.96 -11.74 0.31
N ARG A 146 2.86 -12.19 0.93
CA ARG A 146 1.99 -11.36 1.78
C ARG A 146 2.69 -10.91 3.05
#